data_AF-A0A6N7B7E8-F1
#
_entry.id   AF-A0A6N7B7E8-F1
#
_cell.length_a   1.000
_cell.length_b   1.000
_cell.length_c   1.000
_cell.angle_alpha   90.00
_cell.angle_beta   90.00
_cell.angle_gamma   90.00
#
_symmetry.space_group_name_H-M   'P 1'
#
loop_
_entity.id
_entity.type
_entity.pdbx_description
1 polymer ?
#
loop_
_entity_poly.entity_id
_entity_poly.type
_entity_poly.pdbx_seq_one_letter_code
_entity_poly.pdbx_strand_id
1 'polypeptide(L)'
;MSTTAPVSTTAPASTSEDGNNSKDGNNSEDGNNSEDGNNSEDGNNSEDGNNGDDHVTGSNSNDTLSGGNGNDTFAASDGNDVMNGGQGDDVFTFGDFSGNSTVDGGSSGNWTDTIEIDLGGGPSSGGWTVEIDGDHGTDQDGNIVGDNMSGHITTENGTIDFSNIDKIEW
;
A
#
# COMPACT_ATOMS: atom_id res chain seq x y z
N MET A 1 17.76 85.49 4.69
CA MET A 1 16.84 85.35 3.54
C MET A 1 16.89 83.90 3.11
N SER A 2 15.72 83.34 2.80
CA SER A 2 15.54 82.23 1.84
C SER A 2 16.17 80.87 2.15
N THR A 3 15.52 79.75 1.92
CA THR A 3 14.20 79.44 1.36
C THR A 3 14.05 77.91 1.44
N THR A 4 12.79 77.46 1.55
CA THR A 4 12.25 76.25 0.89
C THR A 4 12.75 74.84 1.30
N ALA A 5 11.87 74.14 2.02
CA ALA A 5 11.45 72.75 1.72
C ALA A 5 10.89 72.64 0.26
N PRO A 6 10.52 71.48 -0.35
CA PRO A 6 10.09 70.20 0.27
C PRO A 6 10.31 68.88 -0.55
N VAL A 7 9.79 67.75 0.00
CA VAL A 7 9.00 66.64 -0.66
C VAL A 7 9.63 65.86 -1.83
N SER A 8 9.71 64.52 -1.88
CA SER A 8 8.65 63.47 -1.94
C SER A 8 9.39 62.12 -2.11
N THR A 9 8.99 60.91 -1.71
CA THR A 9 7.71 60.22 -1.96
C THR A 9 7.57 58.99 -1.03
N THR A 10 6.40 58.88 -0.37
CA THR A 10 5.58 57.68 -0.09
C THR A 10 6.13 56.42 0.63
N ALA A 11 5.49 56.12 1.78
CA ALA A 11 5.29 54.78 2.40
C ALA A 11 4.26 53.93 1.58
N PRO A 12 3.97 52.63 1.87
CA PRO A 12 3.57 52.05 3.17
C PRO A 12 4.46 50.86 3.60
N ALA A 13 4.68 50.59 4.90
CA ALA A 13 3.77 50.02 5.89
C ALA A 13 3.46 48.52 5.66
N SER A 14 3.97 47.70 6.58
CA SER A 14 3.50 46.35 6.85
C SER A 14 2.06 46.41 7.39
N THR A 15 1.14 45.70 6.76
CA THR A 15 -0.20 45.36 7.26
C THR A 15 -0.26 43.83 7.30
N SER A 16 -0.27 43.17 8.46
CA SER A 16 -1.42 42.89 9.35
C SER A 16 -2.63 42.34 8.58
N GLU A 17 -2.97 41.07 8.80
CA GLU A 17 -4.22 40.55 9.42
C GLU A 17 -4.82 39.59 8.38
N ASP A 18 -5.51 38.49 8.65
CA ASP A 18 -5.95 37.81 9.86
C ASP A 18 -6.31 36.37 9.42
N GLY A 19 -6.52 35.49 10.40
CA GLY A 19 -6.51 34.04 10.24
C GLY A 19 -7.45 33.40 9.22
N ASN A 20 -7.13 32.15 8.88
CA ASN A 20 -8.15 31.11 8.89
C ASN A 20 -7.58 29.78 9.37
N ASN A 21 -7.93 29.44 10.60
CA ASN A 21 -7.94 28.07 11.08
C ASN A 21 -9.09 27.35 10.36
N SER A 22 -8.80 26.54 9.34
CA SER A 22 -9.78 25.59 8.78
C SER A 22 -9.43 24.20 9.26
N LYS A 23 -9.95 23.85 10.44
CA LYS A 23 -10.36 22.48 10.69
C LYS A 23 -11.59 22.19 9.81
N ASP A 24 -11.66 20.94 9.36
CA ASP A 24 -12.86 20.25 8.88
C ASP A 24 -13.28 20.52 7.42
N GLY A 25 -13.19 19.47 6.60
CA GLY A 25 -13.69 19.46 5.24
C GLY A 25 -13.40 18.16 4.50
N ASN A 26 -13.87 17.04 5.05
CA ASN A 26 -13.95 15.75 4.36
C ASN A 26 -14.87 15.88 3.12
N ASN A 27 -14.34 15.59 1.93
CA ASN A 27 -15.06 15.20 0.71
C ASN A 27 -13.97 14.71 -0.28
N SER A 28 -13.49 13.47 -0.25
CA SER A 28 -14.19 12.27 -0.72
C SER A 28 -14.88 12.48 -2.08
N GLU A 29 -14.57 11.54 -2.98
CA GLU A 29 -15.25 11.20 -4.24
C GLU A 29 -14.61 11.71 -5.54
N ASP A 30 -13.98 10.73 -6.21
CA ASP A 30 -14.05 10.43 -7.64
C ASP A 30 -12.83 10.76 -8.51
N GLY A 31 -11.85 9.86 -8.47
CA GLY A 31 -11.62 8.93 -9.58
C GLY A 31 -11.13 9.50 -10.93
N ASN A 32 -9.97 8.97 -11.33
CA ASN A 32 -9.48 8.78 -12.70
C ASN A 32 -8.53 9.85 -13.27
N ASN A 33 -7.23 9.58 -13.17
CA ASN A 33 -6.45 9.44 -14.40
C ASN A 33 -5.44 8.29 -14.24
N SER A 34 -5.86 7.11 -14.72
CA SER A 34 -4.94 6.21 -15.44
C SER A 34 -4.14 7.03 -16.47
N GLU A 35 -2.87 6.68 -16.70
CA GLU A 35 -1.79 7.44 -17.39
C GLU A 35 -0.91 8.18 -16.37
N ASP A 36 0.14 7.59 -15.79
CA ASP A 36 1.24 6.85 -16.41
C ASP A 36 1.64 5.66 -15.49
N GLY A 37 1.59 4.40 -15.88
CA GLY A 37 2.37 3.93 -17.01
C GLY A 37 3.87 4.18 -16.81
N ASN A 38 4.38 4.27 -15.58
CA ASN A 38 5.81 4.46 -15.34
C ASN A 38 6.53 3.12 -15.50
N ASN A 39 6.61 2.68 -16.75
CA ASN A 39 7.51 1.65 -17.25
C ASN A 39 8.95 2.08 -16.95
N SER A 40 9.42 1.81 -15.73
CA SER A 40 10.82 1.97 -15.38
C SER A 40 11.58 0.76 -15.93
N GLU A 41 12.01 0.89 -17.18
CA GLU A 41 12.98 -0.02 -17.79
C GLU A 41 14.19 -0.16 -16.87
N ASP A 42 14.47 -1.40 -16.46
CA ASP A 42 15.65 -1.88 -15.73
C ASP A 42 15.80 -1.49 -14.24
N GLY A 43 15.18 -2.28 -13.36
CA GLY A 43 15.72 -2.64 -12.04
C GLY A 43 15.08 -1.97 -10.83
N ASN A 44 14.33 -2.74 -10.05
CA ASN A 44 13.70 -2.39 -8.77
C ASN A 44 12.87 -1.09 -8.82
N ASN A 45 11.66 -1.16 -9.37
CA ASN A 45 10.70 -0.07 -9.31
C ASN A 45 10.15 0.02 -7.86
N SER A 46 10.42 1.13 -7.17
CA SER A 46 9.79 1.48 -5.87
C SER A 46 8.50 2.23 -6.19
N GLU A 47 7.37 1.53 -6.17
CA GLU A 47 6.07 2.17 -6.23
C GLU A 47 5.65 2.47 -4.79
N ASP A 48 5.81 3.72 -4.36
CA ASP A 48 5.40 4.18 -3.02
C ASP A 48 4.02 4.85 -3.15
N GLY A 49 2.96 4.24 -2.59
CA GLY A 49 1.57 4.77 -2.63
C GLY A 49 1.41 6.11 -1.90
N ASN A 50 2.23 6.37 -0.88
CA ASN A 50 2.22 7.57 -0.04
C ASN A 50 1.07 7.58 0.99
N ASN A 51 0.14 8.54 0.91
CA ASN A 51 -0.97 8.67 1.85
C ASN A 51 -2.28 8.50 1.06
N GLY A 52 -3.20 7.72 1.58
CA GLY A 52 -4.49 7.42 0.93
C GLY A 52 -4.60 5.93 0.64
N ASP A 53 -5.78 5.51 0.20
CA ASP A 53 -6.03 4.12 -0.18
C ASP A 53 -5.61 3.95 -1.65
N ASP A 54 -4.54 3.20 -1.90
CA ASP A 54 -3.90 3.08 -3.21
C ASP A 54 -4.11 1.71 -3.86
N HIS A 55 -3.93 1.68 -5.19
CA HIS A 55 -3.89 0.45 -5.97
C HIS A 55 -2.49 0.31 -6.56
N VAL A 56 -1.73 -0.65 -6.07
CA VAL A 56 -0.33 -0.86 -6.42
C VAL A 56 -0.22 -2.11 -7.29
N THR A 57 0.51 -2.03 -8.41
CA THR A 57 0.61 -3.16 -9.34
C THR A 57 1.99 -3.17 -9.96
N GLY A 58 2.75 -4.23 -9.66
CA GLY A 58 4.06 -4.45 -10.25
C GLY A 58 4.01 -4.76 -11.74
N SER A 59 5.19 -4.84 -12.32
CA SER A 59 5.44 -5.36 -13.64
C SER A 59 5.62 -6.89 -13.60
N ASN A 60 5.90 -7.52 -14.74
CA ASN A 60 6.26 -8.95 -14.79
C ASN A 60 7.75 -9.20 -14.45
N SER A 61 8.35 -8.32 -13.65
CA SER A 61 9.75 -8.37 -13.23
C SER A 61 9.81 -8.35 -11.70
N ASN A 62 11.01 -8.45 -11.12
CA ASN A 62 11.16 -8.36 -9.67
C ASN A 62 10.92 -6.90 -9.22
N ASP A 63 9.86 -6.67 -8.47
CA ASP A 63 9.46 -5.34 -8.02
C ASP A 63 9.63 -5.14 -6.50
N THR A 64 9.64 -3.88 -6.07
CA THR A 64 9.60 -3.50 -4.66
C THR A 64 8.44 -2.54 -4.48
N LEU A 65 7.32 -3.03 -3.95
CA LEU A 65 6.05 -2.30 -3.88
C LEU A 65 5.79 -1.87 -2.44
N SER A 66 5.36 -0.63 -2.23
CA SER A 66 5.01 -0.09 -0.92
C SER A 66 3.71 0.70 -0.97
N GLY A 67 2.78 0.40 -0.06
CA GLY A 67 1.46 1.05 0.00
C GLY A 67 1.56 2.39 0.73
N GLY A 68 2.06 2.36 1.95
CA GLY A 68 2.32 3.56 2.74
C GLY A 68 1.29 3.70 3.85
N ASN A 69 0.54 4.79 3.89
CA ASN A 69 -0.55 4.96 4.84
C ASN A 69 -1.89 4.94 4.10
N GLY A 70 -2.84 4.14 4.58
CA GLY A 70 -4.15 3.96 3.97
C GLY A 70 -4.43 2.48 3.80
N ASN A 71 -5.61 2.15 3.31
CA ASN A 71 -5.99 0.77 3.04
C ASN A 71 -5.65 0.45 1.58
N ASP A 72 -4.47 -0.12 1.36
CA ASP A 72 -3.91 -0.31 0.04
C ASP A 72 -4.28 -1.68 -0.54
N THR A 73 -4.31 -1.78 -1.87
CA THR A 73 -4.51 -3.05 -2.56
C THR A 73 -3.38 -3.29 -3.54
N PHE A 74 -2.73 -4.45 -3.42
CA PHE A 74 -1.63 -4.89 -4.27
C PHE A 74 -2.12 -6.00 -5.19
N ALA A 75 -1.88 -5.83 -6.48
CA ALA A 75 -1.99 -6.91 -7.46
C ALA A 75 -0.59 -7.45 -7.75
N ALA A 76 -0.30 -8.63 -7.20
CA ALA A 76 0.95 -9.32 -7.48
C ALA A 76 1.00 -9.75 -8.96
N SER A 77 2.18 -9.65 -9.55
CA SER A 77 2.45 -10.05 -10.93
C SER A 77 3.54 -11.13 -10.95
N ASP A 78 4.02 -11.50 -12.14
CA ASP A 78 5.17 -12.39 -12.25
C ASP A 78 6.44 -11.71 -11.72
N GLY A 79 7.27 -12.44 -10.97
CA GLY A 79 8.51 -11.90 -10.44
C GLY A 79 8.82 -12.42 -9.05
N ASN A 80 10.00 -12.06 -8.55
CA ASN A 80 10.31 -12.15 -7.13
C ASN A 80 10.10 -10.77 -6.51
N ASP A 81 8.92 -10.53 -5.97
CA ASP A 81 8.53 -9.22 -5.50
C ASP A 81 8.76 -9.06 -4.00
N VAL A 82 8.97 -7.82 -3.57
CA VAL A 82 8.94 -7.45 -2.15
C VAL A 82 7.81 -6.45 -1.97
N MET A 83 6.78 -6.81 -1.23
CA MET A 83 5.59 -5.99 -0.99
C MET A 83 5.49 -5.60 0.48
N ASN A 84 5.26 -4.32 0.75
CA ASN A 84 5.02 -3.78 2.09
C ASN A 84 3.72 -2.97 2.10
N GLY A 85 2.74 -3.39 2.90
CA GLY A 85 1.45 -2.69 3.03
C GLY A 85 1.63 -1.35 3.71
N GLY A 86 2.01 -1.39 4.98
CA GLY A 86 2.43 -0.23 5.74
C GLY A 86 1.49 0.03 6.91
N GLN A 87 0.69 1.09 6.85
CA GLN A 87 -0.33 1.41 7.84
C GLN A 87 -1.70 1.36 7.21
N GLY A 88 -2.57 0.50 7.71
CA GLY A 88 -3.95 0.41 7.28
C GLY A 88 -4.32 -1.05 7.09
N ASP A 89 -5.55 -1.30 6.68
CA ASP A 89 -5.99 -2.64 6.33
C ASP A 89 -5.63 -2.92 4.86
N ASP A 90 -4.53 -3.63 4.63
CA ASP A 90 -3.99 -3.84 3.28
C ASP A 90 -4.41 -5.20 2.70
N VAL A 91 -4.54 -5.27 1.37
CA VAL A 91 -4.90 -6.49 0.63
C VAL A 91 -3.85 -6.82 -0.42
N PHE A 92 -3.27 -8.02 -0.35
CA PHE A 92 -2.33 -8.55 -1.33
C PHE A 92 -2.97 -9.67 -2.12
N THR A 93 -3.40 -9.38 -3.34
CA THR A 93 -4.06 -10.35 -4.22
C THR A 93 -3.04 -11.04 -5.12
N PHE A 94 -2.98 -12.36 -5.02
CA PHE A 94 -2.19 -13.25 -5.86
C PHE A 94 -3.12 -14.10 -6.72
N GLY A 95 -3.27 -13.70 -7.99
CA GLY A 95 -3.94 -14.50 -9.03
C GLY A 95 -2.98 -15.52 -9.64
N ASP A 96 -2.95 -15.59 -10.98
CA ASP A 96 -1.93 -16.36 -11.70
C ASP A 96 -0.57 -15.62 -11.60
N PHE A 97 0.30 -16.09 -10.72
CA PHE A 97 1.64 -15.55 -10.51
C PHE A 97 2.71 -16.61 -10.67
N SER A 98 3.94 -16.16 -10.95
CA SER A 98 5.14 -17.00 -10.93
C SER A 98 6.30 -16.30 -10.23
N GLY A 99 7.15 -17.08 -9.56
CA GLY A 99 8.28 -16.55 -8.79
C GLY A 99 8.04 -16.56 -7.28
N ASN A 100 9.01 -16.02 -6.54
CA ASN A 100 9.07 -16.11 -5.09
C ASN A 100 9.02 -14.71 -4.49
N SER A 101 7.88 -14.37 -3.91
CA SER A 101 7.63 -13.02 -3.39
C SER A 101 7.66 -13.01 -1.85
N THR A 102 8.01 -11.86 -1.29
CA THR A 102 7.96 -11.57 0.14
C THR A 102 6.88 -10.52 0.40
N VAL A 103 6.02 -10.77 1.37
CA VAL A 103 4.93 -9.86 1.77
C VAL A 103 5.07 -9.49 3.24
N ASP A 104 4.98 -8.20 3.53
CA ASP A 104 4.87 -7.68 4.88
C ASP A 104 3.63 -6.78 4.98
N GLY A 105 2.64 -7.17 5.78
CA GLY A 105 1.45 -6.33 6.03
C GLY A 105 1.81 -4.99 6.67
N GLY A 106 2.91 -4.94 7.43
CA GLY A 106 3.37 -3.76 8.13
C GLY A 106 3.22 -3.91 9.65
N SER A 107 4.05 -3.20 10.41
CA SER A 107 4.26 -3.50 11.84
C SER A 107 3.67 -2.47 12.80
N SER A 108 2.64 -1.71 12.42
CA SER A 108 2.08 -0.69 13.31
C SER A 108 0.57 -0.52 13.24
N GLY A 109 -0.13 -1.17 14.17
CA GLY A 109 -1.55 -0.91 14.40
C GLY A 109 -2.30 -2.12 14.92
N ASN A 110 -3.62 -1.99 14.92
CA ASN A 110 -4.55 -3.11 15.04
C ASN A 110 -5.35 -3.13 13.73
N TRP A 111 -4.61 -3.28 12.64
CA TRP A 111 -5.13 -3.37 11.28
C TRP A 111 -5.34 -4.84 10.93
N THR A 112 -5.98 -5.10 9.80
CA THR A 112 -6.21 -6.43 9.27
C THR A 112 -5.59 -6.54 7.89
N ASP A 113 -4.40 -7.11 7.84
CA ASP A 113 -3.70 -7.35 6.59
C ASP A 113 -4.08 -8.70 6.00
N THR A 114 -4.47 -8.71 4.73
CA THR A 114 -5.07 -9.87 4.06
C THR A 114 -4.25 -10.29 2.85
N ILE A 115 -3.92 -11.58 2.77
CA ILE A 115 -3.49 -12.21 1.52
C ILE A 115 -4.71 -12.90 0.89
N GLU A 116 -5.01 -12.54 -0.35
CA GLU A 116 -6.05 -13.17 -1.17
C GLU A 116 -5.40 -14.03 -2.26
N ILE A 117 -5.72 -15.31 -2.31
CA ILE A 117 -5.20 -16.26 -3.31
C ILE A 117 -6.30 -16.59 -4.33
N ASP A 118 -6.25 -15.97 -5.52
CA ASP A 118 -7.18 -16.22 -6.63
C ASP A 118 -6.64 -17.26 -7.63
N LEU A 119 -6.17 -18.41 -7.10
CA LEU A 119 -5.68 -19.54 -7.89
C LEU A 119 -6.72 -20.66 -8.09
N GLY A 120 -7.92 -20.47 -7.55
CA GLY A 120 -9.01 -21.44 -7.63
C GLY A 120 -8.86 -22.59 -6.64
N GLY A 121 -9.69 -22.55 -5.59
CA GLY A 121 -9.78 -23.60 -4.58
C GLY A 121 -8.71 -23.47 -3.50
N GLY A 122 -9.07 -23.87 -2.28
CA GLY A 122 -8.20 -23.71 -1.10
C GLY A 122 -7.03 -24.67 -1.02
N PRO A 123 -6.21 -24.60 0.04
CA PRO A 123 -4.99 -25.40 0.18
C PRO A 123 -5.25 -26.92 0.23
N SER A 124 -6.51 -27.32 0.46
CA SER A 124 -6.94 -28.72 0.43
C SER A 124 -7.31 -29.25 -0.97
N SER A 125 -7.48 -28.37 -1.96
CA SER A 125 -8.00 -28.72 -3.30
C SER A 125 -7.30 -28.03 -4.47
N GLY A 126 -6.60 -26.91 -4.25
CA GLY A 126 -5.96 -26.08 -5.27
C GLY A 126 -4.50 -26.42 -5.57
N GLY A 127 -3.94 -27.45 -4.92
CA GLY A 127 -2.56 -27.88 -5.19
C GLY A 127 -1.47 -26.99 -4.59
N TRP A 128 -1.84 -26.01 -3.77
CA TRP A 128 -0.93 -25.18 -2.99
C TRP A 128 -1.00 -25.54 -1.50
N THR A 129 0.06 -25.23 -0.76
CA THR A 129 0.17 -25.48 0.68
C THR A 129 0.46 -24.19 1.42
N VAL A 130 0.02 -24.11 2.67
CA VAL A 130 0.32 -22.99 3.57
C VAL A 130 0.86 -23.55 4.88
N GLU A 131 1.99 -23.03 5.30
CA GLU A 131 2.62 -23.29 6.59
C GLU A 131 2.64 -21.98 7.38
N ILE A 132 2.02 -21.96 8.55
CA ILE A 132 1.98 -20.80 9.44
C ILE A 132 2.92 -21.04 10.62
N ASP A 133 3.78 -20.08 10.92
CA ASP A 133 4.57 -20.02 12.13
C ASP A 133 3.76 -19.33 13.23
N GLY A 134 3.15 -20.10 14.14
CA GLY A 134 2.47 -19.56 15.32
C GLY A 134 1.06 -20.08 15.52
N ASP A 135 0.28 -19.33 16.31
CA ASP A 135 -1.12 -19.66 16.58
C ASP A 135 -2.00 -19.07 15.48
N HIS A 136 -2.91 -19.89 14.94
CA HIS A 136 -3.85 -19.47 13.92
C HIS A 136 -5.16 -20.26 14.03
N GLY A 137 -6.24 -19.64 13.61
CA GLY A 137 -7.57 -20.22 13.53
C GLY A 137 -8.00 -20.46 12.09
N THR A 138 -9.24 -20.93 11.98
CA THR A 138 -10.00 -20.91 10.72
C THR A 138 -11.35 -20.28 11.00
N ASP A 139 -11.81 -19.40 10.12
CA ASP A 139 -13.14 -18.80 10.24
C ASP A 139 -14.24 -19.74 9.71
N GLN A 140 -15.49 -19.27 9.69
CA GLN A 140 -16.64 -20.05 9.22
C GLN A 140 -16.63 -20.33 7.71
N ASP A 141 -15.90 -19.51 6.95
CA ASP A 141 -15.79 -19.58 5.50
C ASP A 141 -14.58 -20.45 5.09
N GLY A 142 -13.74 -20.81 6.07
CA GLY A 142 -12.60 -21.69 5.92
C GLY A 142 -11.27 -20.94 5.77
N ASN A 143 -11.28 -19.61 5.80
CA ASN A 143 -10.09 -18.77 5.69
C ASN A 143 -9.22 -18.95 6.93
N ILE A 144 -7.91 -18.74 6.77
CA ILE A 144 -6.98 -18.72 7.88
C ILE A 144 -7.02 -17.33 8.49
N VAL A 145 -7.17 -17.27 9.81
CA VAL A 145 -7.22 -16.01 10.57
C VAL A 145 -6.31 -16.10 11.78
N GLY A 146 -5.64 -15.01 12.12
CA GLY A 146 -4.75 -14.91 13.27
C GLY A 146 -4.35 -13.45 13.48
N ASP A 147 -3.44 -13.22 14.43
CA ASP A 147 -2.88 -11.90 14.66
C ASP A 147 -1.39 -11.92 14.27
N ASN A 148 -0.99 -11.06 13.34
CA ASN A 148 0.39 -10.90 12.86
C ASN A 148 1.07 -12.23 12.50
N MET A 149 0.39 -13.07 11.72
CA MET A 149 0.92 -14.34 11.27
C MET A 149 2.13 -14.14 10.36
N SER A 150 3.06 -15.07 10.45
CA SER A 150 4.14 -15.25 9.48
C SER A 150 4.14 -16.67 8.97
N GLY A 151 4.68 -16.90 7.79
CA GLY A 151 4.73 -18.22 7.22
C GLY A 151 5.07 -18.25 5.75
N HIS A 152 4.75 -19.38 5.13
CA HIS A 152 5.10 -19.69 3.76
C HIS A 152 3.90 -20.30 3.03
N ILE A 153 3.52 -19.70 1.90
CA ILE A 153 2.60 -20.29 0.93
C ILE A 153 3.45 -20.85 -0.21
N THR A 154 3.20 -22.09 -0.62
CA THR A 154 3.87 -22.74 -1.75
C THR A 154 2.83 -23.16 -2.77
N THR A 155 3.00 -22.70 -4.01
CA THR A 155 2.18 -23.08 -5.17
C THR A 155 3.02 -23.89 -6.15
N GLU A 156 2.45 -24.31 -7.28
CA GLU A 156 3.23 -24.94 -8.35
C GLU A 156 4.14 -23.96 -9.10
N ASN A 157 3.82 -22.66 -9.07
CA ASN A 157 4.48 -21.62 -9.85
C ASN A 157 5.40 -20.73 -9.00
N GLY A 158 5.35 -20.84 -7.67
CA GLY A 158 6.03 -19.88 -6.81
C GLY A 158 5.83 -20.10 -5.32
N THR A 159 6.44 -19.21 -4.54
CA THR A 159 6.26 -19.12 -3.08
C THR A 159 5.92 -17.71 -2.64
N ILE A 160 5.20 -17.59 -1.53
CA ILE A 160 4.96 -16.33 -0.84
C ILE A 160 5.43 -16.50 0.59
N ASP A 161 6.51 -15.81 0.93
CA ASP A 161 7.00 -15.70 2.30
C ASP A 161 6.35 -14.47 2.92
N PHE A 162 5.58 -14.62 4.00
CA PHE A 162 4.82 -13.50 4.55
C PHE A 162 5.05 -13.27 6.04
N SER A 163 4.83 -12.04 6.47
CA SER A 163 4.84 -11.62 7.87
C SER A 163 3.80 -10.53 8.13
N ASN A 164 3.38 -10.40 9.38
CA ASN A 164 2.38 -9.42 9.81
C ASN A 164 1.07 -9.52 9.01
N ILE A 165 0.59 -10.74 8.79
CA ILE A 165 -0.68 -10.99 8.08
C ILE A 165 -1.72 -11.52 9.05
N ASP A 166 -2.92 -10.96 9.01
CA ASP A 166 -4.01 -11.35 9.92
C ASP A 166 -5.00 -12.30 9.25
N LYS A 167 -5.06 -12.30 7.92
CA LYS A 167 -5.98 -13.15 7.16
C LYS A 167 -5.36 -13.70 5.89
N ILE A 168 -5.68 -14.96 5.58
CA ILE A 168 -5.42 -15.57 4.28
C ILE A 168 -6.72 -16.19 3.76
N GLU A 169 -7.18 -15.75 2.59
CA GLU A 169 -8.41 -16.19 1.94
C GLU A 169 -8.19 -16.62 0.48
N TRP A 170 -9.18 -17.34 -0.08
CA TRP A 170 -9.14 -17.96 -1.42
C TRP A 170 -10.54 -18.34 -1.92
#